data_AF-A0A4V5NZF7-F1
#
_entry.id   AF-A0A4V5NZF7-F1
#
_cell.length_a   1.000
_cell.length_b   1.000
_cell.length_c   1.000
_cell.angle_alpha   90.00
_cell.angle_beta   90.00
_cell.angle_gamma   90.00
#
_symmetry.space_group_name_H-M   'P 1'
#
loop_
_entity.id
_entity.type
_entity.pdbx_description
1 polymer ?
#
loop_
_entity_poly.entity_id
_entity_poly.type
_entity_poly.pdbx_seq_one_letter_code
_entity_poly.pdbx_strand_id
1 'polypeptide(L)'
;MEHIDKIKALQAKAGIEADGIVSSKTWLNIHYLLFGSLPYDINIDSIIKSIQKKIKVRIDGYPWHKTWDILYDLLIVKAEKSDVNKSIDLHNEEMLDNLPEEVVPFAKELITLAADHGITIRITNNTKNKFVPKDSNFTGNEGNYSIYNFGLAFDVKILEKSVADEPESDSPHYEKIAKLGESIGLTWTGNKKAYTTATDFVLRPAWAVRMKEVDMVKELCRRKKENINLLAIL
;
A
#
# COMPACT_ATOMS: atom_id res chain seq x y z
N MET A 1 -12.63 8.94 12.57
CA MET A 1 -13.87 8.39 11.99
C MET A 1 -13.54 7.02 11.45
N GLU A 2 -14.32 5.99 11.81
CA GLU A 2 -14.04 4.63 11.36
C GLU A 2 -14.34 4.47 9.87
N HIS A 3 -13.74 3.45 9.25
CA HIS A 3 -13.86 3.17 7.81
C HIS A 3 -15.33 3.00 7.38
N ILE A 4 -16.12 2.31 8.21
CA ILE A 4 -17.54 2.08 7.95
C ILE A 4 -18.37 3.38 7.96
N ASP A 5 -18.01 4.35 8.81
CA ASP A 5 -18.71 5.63 8.89
C ASP A 5 -18.49 6.47 7.63
N LYS A 6 -17.27 6.41 7.06
CA LYS A 6 -16.95 7.08 5.79
C LYS A 6 -17.78 6.51 4.64
N ILE A 7 -17.91 5.18 4.58
CA ILE A 7 -18.75 4.51 3.58
C ILE A 7 -20.21 4.95 3.73
N LYS A 8 -20.75 4.93 4.96
CA LYS A 8 -22.13 5.37 5.24
C LYS A 8 -22.38 6.82 4.82
N ALA A 9 -21.43 7.72 5.10
CA ALA A 9 -21.53 9.11 4.68
C ALA A 9 -21.54 9.26 3.15
N LEU A 10 -20.68 8.51 2.45
CA LEU A 10 -20.63 8.49 0.98
C LEU A 10 -21.93 7.92 0.38
N GLN A 11 -22.48 6.85 0.96
CA GLN A 11 -23.77 6.28 0.57
C GLN A 11 -24.91 7.28 0.75
N ALA A 12 -24.97 7.97 1.89
CA ALA A 12 -25.96 9.01 2.14
C ALA A 12 -25.83 10.16 1.12
N LYS A 13 -24.60 10.59 0.82
CA LYS A 13 -24.32 11.61 -0.21
C LYS A 13 -24.76 11.18 -1.61
N ALA A 14 -24.61 9.90 -1.91
CA ALA A 14 -25.05 9.25 -3.15
C ALA A 14 -26.58 9.04 -3.22
N GLY A 15 -27.34 9.34 -2.17
CA GLY A 15 -28.80 9.15 -2.13
C GLY A 15 -29.20 7.67 -2.07
N ILE A 16 -28.34 6.80 -1.55
CA ILE A 16 -28.62 5.37 -1.34
C ILE A 16 -28.62 5.05 0.17
N GLU A 17 -29.07 3.84 0.51
CA GLU A 17 -29.10 3.37 1.90
C GLU A 17 -27.67 3.37 2.51
N ALA A 18 -27.53 4.00 3.68
CA ALA A 18 -26.28 4.16 4.39
C ALA A 18 -26.04 3.01 5.38
N ASP A 19 -25.97 1.79 4.85
CA ASP A 19 -25.80 0.56 5.61
C ASP A 19 -24.32 0.23 5.93
N GLY A 20 -23.38 0.90 5.25
CA GLY A 20 -21.94 0.63 5.33
C GLY A 20 -21.49 -0.56 4.49
N ILE A 21 -22.40 -1.20 3.74
CA ILE A 21 -22.12 -2.36 2.89
C ILE A 21 -21.66 -1.88 1.52
N VAL A 22 -20.42 -2.22 1.16
CA VAL A 22 -19.85 -1.87 -0.14
C VAL A 22 -20.40 -2.82 -1.21
N SER A 23 -21.41 -2.35 -1.96
CA SER A 23 -22.02 -3.09 -3.05
C SER A 23 -21.69 -2.47 -4.42
N SER A 24 -22.10 -3.16 -5.50
CA SER A 24 -22.07 -2.61 -6.85
C SER A 24 -22.80 -1.26 -6.96
N LYS A 25 -23.91 -1.12 -6.23
CA LYS A 25 -24.70 0.12 -6.12
C LYS A 25 -23.88 1.24 -5.49
N THR A 26 -23.08 0.95 -4.46
CA THR A 26 -22.19 1.94 -3.82
C THR A 26 -21.20 2.51 -4.84
N TRP A 27 -20.51 1.64 -5.59
CA TRP A 27 -19.52 2.08 -6.58
C TRP A 27 -20.11 2.84 -7.76
N LEU A 28 -21.26 2.38 -8.28
CA LEU A 28 -21.92 3.03 -9.40
C LEU A 28 -22.34 4.47 -9.04
N ASN A 29 -22.87 4.70 -7.85
CA ASN A 29 -23.29 6.03 -7.43
C ASN A 29 -22.10 6.94 -7.08
N ILE A 30 -21.03 6.41 -6.48
CA ILE A 30 -19.79 7.17 -6.28
C ILE A 30 -19.20 7.59 -7.64
N HIS A 31 -19.18 6.70 -8.63
CA HIS A 31 -18.78 7.04 -9.99
C HIS A 31 -19.64 8.18 -10.54
N TYR A 32 -20.96 8.07 -10.42
CA TYR A 32 -21.88 9.11 -10.88
C TYR A 32 -21.59 10.47 -10.22
N LEU A 33 -21.34 10.51 -8.91
CA LEU A 33 -20.96 11.73 -8.19
C LEU A 33 -19.66 12.37 -8.70
N LEU A 34 -18.68 11.54 -9.09
CA LEU A 34 -17.36 12.01 -9.54
C LEU A 34 -17.29 12.45 -11.00
N PHE A 35 -18.07 11.80 -11.86
CA PHE A 35 -17.99 11.96 -13.31
C PHE A 35 -19.21 12.63 -13.92
N GLY A 36 -20.34 12.67 -13.22
CA GLY A 36 -21.61 13.21 -13.74
C GLY A 36 -22.23 12.34 -14.84
N SER A 37 -21.76 11.10 -15.00
CA SER A 37 -22.23 10.16 -16.02
C SER A 37 -22.14 8.72 -15.52
N LEU A 38 -22.86 7.83 -16.21
CA LEU A 38 -22.69 6.39 -16.04
C LEU A 38 -21.34 5.95 -16.62
N PRO A 39 -20.71 4.91 -16.05
CA PRO A 39 -19.51 4.31 -16.61
C PRO A 39 -19.84 3.60 -17.92
N TYR A 40 -18.90 3.60 -18.86
CA TYR A 40 -19.04 2.87 -20.13
C TYR A 40 -19.09 1.34 -19.91
N ASP A 41 -18.28 0.85 -18.97
CA ASP A 41 -18.25 -0.54 -18.54
C ASP A 41 -18.76 -0.65 -17.10
N ILE A 42 -19.79 -1.46 -16.90
CA ILE A 42 -20.45 -1.66 -15.61
C ILE A 42 -19.74 -2.70 -14.72
N ASN A 43 -18.65 -3.30 -15.20
CA ASN A 43 -17.81 -4.17 -14.39
C ASN A 43 -17.26 -3.41 -13.17
N ILE A 44 -17.44 -3.97 -11.97
CA ILE A 44 -17.04 -3.31 -10.71
C ILE A 44 -15.54 -3.01 -10.65
N ASP A 45 -14.69 -3.92 -11.13
CA ASP A 45 -13.24 -3.69 -11.17
C ASP A 45 -12.90 -2.47 -12.06
N SER A 46 -13.56 -2.36 -13.22
CA SER A 46 -13.42 -1.24 -14.15
C SER A 46 -13.89 0.08 -13.54
N ILE A 47 -15.04 0.06 -12.84
CA ILE A 47 -15.57 1.22 -12.11
C ILE A 47 -14.60 1.65 -11.02
N ILE A 48 -14.11 0.73 -10.18
CA ILE A 48 -13.18 1.07 -9.10
C ILE A 48 -11.88 1.64 -9.68
N LYS A 49 -11.31 1.03 -10.73
CA LYS A 49 -10.10 1.55 -11.39
C LYS A 49 -10.30 2.94 -11.98
N SER A 50 -11.46 3.20 -12.60
CA SER A 50 -11.77 4.53 -13.12
C SER A 50 -11.84 5.59 -12.01
N ILE A 51 -12.45 5.25 -10.86
CA ILE A 51 -12.50 6.10 -9.66
C ILE A 51 -11.10 6.32 -9.11
N GLN A 52 -10.33 5.25 -8.91
CA GLN A 52 -8.95 5.30 -8.42
C GLN A 52 -8.07 6.21 -9.29
N LYS A 53 -8.20 6.07 -10.62
CA LYS A 53 -7.53 6.94 -11.60
C LYS A 53 -7.93 8.40 -11.44
N LYS A 54 -9.23 8.68 -11.26
CA LYS A 54 -9.77 10.05 -11.09
C LYS A 54 -9.26 10.72 -9.82
N ILE A 55 -9.17 9.97 -8.73
CA ILE A 55 -8.70 10.48 -7.43
C ILE A 55 -7.18 10.33 -7.23
N LYS A 56 -6.46 9.84 -8.25
CA LYS A 56 -5.00 9.68 -8.28
C LYS A 56 -4.43 8.79 -7.17
N VAL A 57 -5.10 7.68 -6.89
CA VAL A 57 -4.57 6.59 -6.04
C VAL A 57 -4.19 5.38 -6.88
N ARG A 58 -3.64 4.35 -6.24
CA ARG A 58 -3.33 3.05 -6.86
C ARG A 58 -4.52 2.54 -7.68
N ILE A 59 -4.28 2.20 -8.96
CA ILE A 59 -5.30 1.76 -9.91
C ILE A 59 -5.27 0.22 -10.03
N ASP A 60 -5.74 -0.47 -9.00
CA ASP A 60 -5.69 -1.93 -8.91
C ASP A 60 -7.07 -2.60 -8.79
N GLY A 61 -8.15 -1.82 -8.73
CA GLY A 61 -9.50 -2.32 -8.55
C GLY A 61 -9.82 -2.73 -7.11
N TYR A 62 -8.86 -2.61 -6.18
CA TYR A 62 -9.06 -2.90 -4.77
C TYR A 62 -9.17 -1.59 -3.98
N PRO A 63 -10.32 -1.31 -3.36
CA PRO A 63 -10.59 -0.03 -2.71
C PRO A 63 -9.98 0.03 -1.30
N TRP A 64 -8.65 0.15 -1.22
CA TRP A 64 -7.90 0.35 0.02
C TRP A 64 -8.41 1.54 0.83
N HIS A 65 -8.02 1.64 2.10
CA HIS A 65 -8.50 2.71 3.00
C HIS A 65 -8.34 4.10 2.41
N LYS A 66 -7.24 4.37 1.71
CA LYS A 66 -6.97 5.63 1.03
C LYS A 66 -7.98 6.02 -0.06
N THR A 67 -8.49 5.01 -0.79
CA THR A 67 -9.53 5.24 -1.79
C THR A 67 -10.74 5.87 -1.10
N TRP A 68 -11.14 5.32 0.04
CA TRP A 68 -12.26 5.83 0.83
C TRP A 68 -11.98 7.17 1.49
N ASP A 69 -10.76 7.36 2.00
CA ASP A 69 -10.36 8.61 2.64
C ASP A 69 -10.45 9.78 1.66
N ILE A 70 -9.84 9.65 0.47
CA ILE A 70 -9.88 10.70 -0.53
C ILE A 70 -11.31 10.93 -1.05
N LEU A 71 -12.10 9.87 -1.25
CA LEU A 71 -13.50 10.01 -1.64
C LEU A 71 -14.30 10.78 -0.59
N TYR A 72 -14.10 10.47 0.69
CA TYR A 72 -14.75 11.15 1.80
C TYR A 72 -14.36 12.63 1.85
N ASP A 73 -13.07 12.95 1.78
CA ASP A 73 -12.58 14.33 1.82
C ASP A 73 -13.10 15.15 0.62
N LEU A 74 -13.12 14.54 -0.56
CA LEU A 74 -13.56 15.18 -1.80
C LEU A 74 -15.08 15.40 -1.86
N LEU A 75 -15.88 14.42 -1.45
CA LEU A 75 -17.33 14.41 -1.67
C LEU A 75 -18.15 14.84 -0.44
N ILE A 76 -17.58 14.70 0.77
CA ILE A 76 -18.25 15.01 2.05
C ILE A 76 -17.69 16.28 2.66
N VAL A 77 -16.39 16.31 2.96
CA VAL A 77 -15.78 17.39 3.74
C VAL A 77 -15.67 18.69 2.93
N LYS A 78 -15.53 18.60 1.60
CA LYS A 78 -15.16 19.70 0.70
C LYS A 78 -13.78 20.24 1.11
N ALA A 79 -12.75 19.77 0.43
CA ALA A 79 -11.35 20.10 0.73
C ALA A 79 -11.10 21.62 0.80
N GLU A 80 -10.97 22.17 2.02
CA GLU A 80 -10.03 23.26 2.24
C GLU A 80 -8.63 22.64 2.23
N LYS A 81 -7.75 23.19 1.38
CA LYS A 81 -6.37 22.74 1.25
C LYS A 81 -5.66 22.91 2.60
N SER A 82 -5.48 21.82 3.32
CA SER A 82 -4.60 21.80 4.49
C SER A 82 -3.16 21.70 4.02
N ASP A 83 -2.49 22.86 3.94
CA ASP A 83 -1.03 22.95 3.97
C ASP A 83 -0.56 22.53 5.37
N VAL A 84 -0.47 21.22 5.60
CA VAL A 84 0.29 20.72 6.74
C VAL A 84 1.75 20.80 6.33
N ASN A 85 2.42 21.84 6.84
CA ASN A 85 3.86 21.99 6.83
C ASN A 85 4.46 20.88 7.73
N LYS A 86 4.40 19.62 7.27
CA LYS A 86 4.98 18.45 7.93
C LYS A 86 6.49 18.64 7.84
N SER A 87 7.15 18.70 8.99
CA SER A 87 8.60 18.64 9.11
C SER A 87 9.12 17.50 8.22
N ILE A 88 9.90 17.83 7.19
CA ILE A 88 10.43 16.86 6.23
C ILE A 88 11.51 16.04 6.96
N ASP A 89 11.28 14.74 7.13
CA ASP A 89 12.34 13.83 7.58
C ASP A 89 13.26 13.54 6.40
N LEU A 90 14.41 14.23 6.37
CA LEU A 90 15.41 14.12 5.31
C LEU A 90 15.89 12.68 5.10
N HIS A 91 15.87 11.84 6.14
CA HIS A 91 16.24 10.43 6.02
C HIS A 91 15.25 9.66 5.13
N ASN A 92 13.95 9.91 5.32
CA ASN A 92 12.92 9.26 4.51
C ASN A 92 13.00 9.73 3.06
N GLU A 93 13.23 11.01 2.80
CA GLU A 93 13.42 11.51 1.42
C GLU A 93 14.59 10.79 0.73
N GLU A 94 15.76 10.72 1.38
CA GLU A 94 16.93 10.00 0.84
C GLU A 94 16.65 8.51 0.61
N MET A 95 15.92 7.86 1.52
CA MET A 95 15.57 6.45 1.37
C MET A 95 14.55 6.21 0.26
N LEU A 96 13.57 7.11 0.09
CA LEU A 96 12.57 7.03 -0.97
C LEU A 96 13.19 7.15 -2.35
N ASP A 97 14.23 7.97 -2.53
CA ASP A 97 14.99 8.06 -3.78
C ASP A 97 15.71 6.74 -4.16
N ASN A 98 15.97 5.88 -3.17
CA ASN A 98 16.65 4.60 -3.34
C ASN A 98 15.69 3.39 -3.43
N LEU A 99 14.38 3.60 -3.29
CA LEU A 99 13.37 2.56 -3.45
C LEU A 99 12.90 2.46 -4.91
N PRO A 100 12.47 1.28 -5.37
CA PRO A 100 11.83 1.17 -6.69
C PRO A 100 10.61 2.07 -6.78
N GLU A 101 10.40 2.66 -7.95
CA GLU A 101 9.30 3.61 -8.23
C GLU A 101 7.94 3.05 -7.83
N GLU A 102 7.75 1.74 -7.95
CA GLU A 102 6.52 1.06 -7.59
C GLU A 102 6.24 1.00 -6.07
N VAL A 103 7.29 1.02 -5.25
CA VAL A 103 7.20 0.90 -3.79
C VAL A 103 7.09 2.27 -3.13
N VAL A 104 7.70 3.30 -3.73
CA VAL A 104 7.74 4.68 -3.22
C VAL A 104 6.35 5.21 -2.80
N PRO A 105 5.26 5.04 -3.57
CA PRO A 105 3.95 5.54 -3.17
C PRO A 105 3.46 4.92 -1.85
N PHE A 106 3.68 3.61 -1.65
CA PHE A 106 3.25 2.91 -0.43
C PHE A 106 4.09 3.31 0.77
N ALA A 107 5.39 3.50 0.58
CA ALA A 107 6.29 3.97 1.64
C ALA A 107 5.89 5.39 2.08
N LYS A 108 5.67 6.33 1.14
CA LYS A 108 5.18 7.70 1.42
C LYS A 108 3.84 7.69 2.16
N GLU A 109 2.94 6.82 1.71
CA GLU A 109 1.62 6.68 2.31
C GLU A 109 1.69 6.13 3.74
N LEU A 110 2.52 5.12 3.98
CA LEU A 110 2.72 4.57 5.31
C LEU A 110 3.34 5.61 6.27
N ILE A 111 4.32 6.38 5.82
CA ILE A 111 4.90 7.50 6.60
C ILE A 111 3.80 8.49 6.99
N THR A 112 2.96 8.85 6.02
CA THR A 112 1.86 9.81 6.23
C THR A 112 0.86 9.26 7.25
N LEU A 113 0.40 8.02 7.06
CA LEU A 113 -0.56 7.36 7.94
C LEU A 113 -0.03 7.18 9.36
N ALA A 114 1.24 6.80 9.50
CA ALA A 114 1.88 6.68 10.80
C ALA A 114 1.89 8.03 11.53
N ALA A 115 2.30 9.10 10.84
CA ALA A 115 2.35 10.45 11.40
C ALA A 115 0.97 10.97 11.81
N ASP A 116 -0.08 10.66 11.03
CA ASP A 116 -1.46 11.02 11.37
C ASP A 116 -1.96 10.32 12.63
N HIS A 117 -1.30 9.22 13.03
CA HIS A 117 -1.54 8.49 14.26
C HIS A 117 -0.53 8.82 15.37
N GLY A 118 0.26 9.88 15.20
CA GLY A 118 1.27 10.34 16.16
C GLY A 118 2.52 9.47 16.22
N ILE A 119 2.76 8.62 15.22
CA ILE A 119 3.91 7.71 15.17
C ILE A 119 4.87 8.19 14.10
N THR A 120 6.12 8.46 14.49
CA THR A 120 7.17 8.79 13.53
C THR A 120 7.87 7.50 13.12
N ILE A 121 7.95 7.26 11.81
CA ILE A 121 8.64 6.09 11.26
C ILE A 121 9.73 6.50 10.29
N ARG A 122 10.77 5.66 10.21
CA ARG A 122 11.81 5.71 9.18
C ARG A 122 11.77 4.48 8.32
N ILE A 123 11.82 4.69 7.01
CA ILE A 123 11.98 3.63 6.04
C ILE A 123 13.47 3.31 5.94
N THR A 124 13.81 2.02 5.94
CA THR A 124 15.19 1.61 5.69
C THR A 124 15.21 0.53 4.61
N ASN A 125 16.27 0.54 3.80
CA ASN A 125 16.51 -0.49 2.79
C ASN A 125 17.38 -1.58 3.44
N ASN A 126 16.79 -2.61 4.03
CA ASN A 126 17.58 -3.70 4.58
C ASN A 126 18.08 -4.62 3.45
N THR A 127 19.30 -4.32 3.04
CA THR A 127 20.11 -5.13 2.15
C THR A 127 20.48 -6.51 2.72
N LYS A 128 20.05 -6.88 3.95
CA LYS A 128 20.41 -8.15 4.59
C LYS A 128 19.67 -9.39 4.07
N ASN A 129 18.51 -9.26 3.43
CA ASN A 129 17.83 -10.38 2.76
C ASN A 129 18.22 -10.53 1.29
N LYS A 130 19.43 -10.10 0.93
CA LYS A 130 20.15 -10.63 -0.23
C LYS A 130 20.51 -12.10 0.04
N PHE A 131 19.53 -13.00 -0.05
CA PHE A 131 19.82 -14.31 -0.65
C PHE A 131 20.24 -13.99 -2.08
N VAL A 132 21.54 -13.68 -2.28
CA VAL A 132 22.12 -13.51 -3.60
C VAL A 132 22.12 -14.91 -4.21
N PRO A 133 21.31 -15.17 -5.25
CA PRO A 133 21.44 -16.42 -5.98
C PRO A 133 22.88 -16.47 -6.52
N LYS A 134 23.57 -17.60 -6.32
CA LYS A 134 24.96 -17.77 -6.76
C LYS A 134 25.16 -17.59 -8.28
N ASP A 135 24.08 -17.59 -9.06
CA ASP A 135 24.10 -17.36 -10.50
C ASP A 135 23.26 -16.12 -10.86
N SER A 136 23.90 -15.17 -11.56
CA SER A 136 23.27 -14.00 -12.19
C SER A 136 22.37 -14.36 -13.37
N ASN A 137 22.42 -15.63 -13.81
CA ASN A 137 21.50 -16.18 -14.78
C ASN A 137 20.28 -16.70 -14.01
N PHE A 138 19.09 -16.20 -14.33
CA PHE A 138 17.79 -16.75 -13.87
C PHE A 138 17.54 -18.14 -14.51
N THR A 139 18.46 -19.08 -14.31
CA THR A 139 18.45 -20.43 -14.84
C THR A 139 17.90 -21.37 -13.78
N GLY A 140 16.57 -21.47 -13.71
CA GLY A 140 15.84 -22.69 -13.36
C GLY A 140 15.97 -23.31 -11.97
N ASN A 141 16.93 -22.94 -11.12
CA ASN A 141 17.00 -23.44 -9.75
C ASN A 141 16.14 -22.56 -8.83
N GLU A 142 14.85 -22.88 -8.80
CA GLU A 142 13.72 -22.20 -8.12
C GLU A 142 13.87 -22.06 -6.59
N GLY A 143 14.98 -22.52 -5.98
CA GLY A 143 15.16 -22.59 -4.53
C GLY A 143 15.80 -21.37 -3.84
N ASN A 144 16.29 -20.37 -4.59
CA ASN A 144 17.15 -19.31 -4.03
C ASN A 144 16.60 -17.87 -4.15
N TYR A 145 15.40 -17.69 -4.70
CA TYR A 145 14.79 -16.36 -4.85
C TYR A 145 13.65 -16.16 -3.85
N SER A 146 13.49 -14.92 -3.41
CA SER A 146 12.42 -14.45 -2.54
C SER A 146 11.91 -13.09 -3.05
N ILE A 147 10.80 -12.61 -2.51
CA ILE A 147 10.25 -11.31 -2.91
C ILE A 147 11.22 -10.13 -2.69
N TYR A 148 12.13 -10.24 -1.71
CA TYR A 148 13.18 -9.25 -1.44
C TYR A 148 14.13 -9.05 -2.64
N ASN A 149 14.31 -10.07 -3.49
CA ASN A 149 15.15 -10.00 -4.68
C ASN A 149 14.56 -9.16 -5.83
N PHE A 150 13.30 -8.74 -5.70
CA PHE A 150 12.56 -7.96 -6.70
C PHE A 150 12.39 -6.50 -6.30
N GLY A 151 12.97 -6.06 -5.18
CA GLY A 151 12.85 -4.69 -4.69
C GLY A 151 11.46 -4.33 -4.18
N LEU A 152 10.57 -5.32 -4.02
CA LEU A 152 9.20 -5.12 -3.56
C LEU A 152 9.09 -5.18 -2.03
N ALA A 153 10.15 -4.84 -1.30
CA ALA A 153 10.19 -4.90 0.15
C ALA A 153 11.00 -3.76 0.74
N PHE A 154 10.63 -3.31 1.93
CA PHE A 154 11.35 -2.29 2.71
C PHE A 154 11.05 -2.46 4.20
N ASP A 155 11.95 -1.98 5.04
CA ASP A 155 11.86 -2.10 6.48
C ASP A 155 11.43 -0.77 7.09
N VAL A 156 10.84 -0.85 8.27
CA VAL A 156 10.33 0.31 9.00
C VAL A 156 10.89 0.32 10.41
N LYS A 157 11.35 1.47 10.87
CA LYS A 157 11.78 1.67 12.24
C LYS A 157 10.96 2.74 12.92
N ILE A 158 10.54 2.51 14.15
CA ILE A 158 9.73 3.45 14.94
C ILE A 158 10.66 4.33 15.78
N LEU A 159 10.39 5.64 15.79
CA LEU A 159 11.08 6.62 16.62
C LEU A 159 10.13 7.09 17.73
N GLU A 160 10.41 6.74 18.98
CA GLU A 160 9.50 7.02 20.10
C GLU A 160 9.64 8.44 20.69
N LYS A 161 10.81 9.08 20.60
CA LYS A 161 11.08 10.33 21.35
C LYS A 161 11.69 11.46 20.52
N SER A 162 12.51 11.17 19.51
CA SER A 162 13.00 12.17 18.55
C SER A 162 13.62 11.55 17.29
N VAL A 163 13.85 12.40 16.28
CA VAL A 163 14.59 12.11 15.03
C VAL A 163 16.05 11.66 15.30
N ALA A 164 16.59 11.91 16.49
CA ALA A 164 17.97 11.62 16.87
C ALA A 164 18.13 10.32 17.68
N ASP A 165 17.04 9.67 18.10
CA ASP A 165 17.12 8.48 18.96
C ASP A 165 17.31 7.19 18.14
N GLU A 166 17.99 6.21 18.74
CA GLU A 166 18.11 4.87 18.17
C GLU A 166 16.74 4.17 18.18
N PRO A 167 16.39 3.44 17.10
CA PRO A 167 15.09 2.80 16.96
C PRO A 167 14.95 1.63 17.95
N GLU A 168 13.89 1.67 18.75
CA GLU A 168 13.60 0.63 19.74
C GLU A 168 13.02 -0.61 19.04
N SER A 169 13.59 -1.79 19.31
CA SER A 169 13.24 -3.03 18.61
C SER A 169 11.90 -3.62 19.05
N ASP A 170 11.41 -3.29 20.25
CA ASP A 170 10.22 -3.89 20.87
C ASP A 170 9.10 -2.86 21.15
N SER A 171 8.95 -1.86 20.28
CA SER A 171 7.87 -0.88 20.43
C SER A 171 6.49 -1.52 20.22
N PRO A 172 5.50 -1.30 21.12
CA PRO A 172 4.13 -1.77 20.93
C PRO A 172 3.45 -1.13 19.71
N HIS A 173 4.06 -0.09 19.13
CA HIS A 173 3.57 0.57 17.93
C HIS A 173 3.75 -0.26 16.65
N TYR A 174 4.63 -1.28 16.62
CA TYR A 174 4.81 -2.12 15.43
C TYR A 174 3.52 -2.85 15.01
N GLU A 175 2.69 -3.30 15.96
CA GLU A 175 1.41 -3.93 15.62
C GLU A 175 0.45 -2.92 14.94
N LYS A 176 0.46 -1.67 15.41
CA LYS A 176 -0.36 -0.61 14.81
C LYS A 176 0.16 -0.24 13.42
N ILE A 177 1.47 -0.12 13.24
CA ILE A 177 2.09 0.13 11.94
C ILE A 177 1.82 -1.02 10.98
N ALA A 178 1.92 -2.28 11.43
CA ALA A 178 1.57 -3.47 10.64
C ALA A 178 0.15 -3.36 10.06
N LYS A 179 -0.83 -3.07 10.92
CA LYS A 179 -2.23 -2.86 10.50
C LYS A 179 -2.39 -1.70 9.51
N LEU A 180 -1.68 -0.58 9.73
CA LEU A 180 -1.71 0.55 8.80
C LEU A 180 -1.11 0.19 7.44
N GLY A 181 0.01 -0.53 7.40
CA GLY A 181 0.60 -1.00 6.14
C GLY A 181 -0.30 -1.99 5.40
N GLU A 182 -0.91 -2.93 6.12
CA GLU A 182 -1.90 -3.87 5.57
C GLU A 182 -3.12 -3.16 4.99
N SER A 183 -3.55 -2.06 5.63
CA SER A 183 -4.67 -1.22 5.18
C SER A 183 -4.43 -0.56 3.81
N ILE A 184 -3.16 -0.42 3.38
CA ILE A 184 -2.76 0.15 2.09
C ILE A 184 -2.20 -0.91 1.13
N GLY A 185 -2.34 -2.20 1.46
CA GLY A 185 -1.98 -3.31 0.59
C GLY A 185 -0.52 -3.76 0.66
N LEU A 186 0.20 -3.36 1.70
CA LEU A 186 1.46 -4.00 2.07
C LEU A 186 1.18 -5.27 2.87
N THR A 187 2.11 -6.22 2.86
CA THR A 187 2.07 -7.40 3.73
C THR A 187 3.13 -7.24 4.81
N TRP A 188 2.72 -7.24 6.07
CA TRP A 188 3.65 -7.27 7.19
C TRP A 188 4.28 -8.65 7.31
N THR A 189 5.61 -8.73 7.37
CA THR A 189 6.33 -10.01 7.50
C THR A 189 6.92 -10.25 8.90
N GLY A 190 6.70 -9.31 9.83
CA GLY A 190 7.30 -9.27 11.16
C GLY A 190 6.82 -10.30 12.18
N ASN A 191 5.92 -11.22 11.82
CA ASN A 191 5.33 -12.17 12.79
C ASN A 191 5.95 -13.59 12.73
N LYS A 192 7.11 -13.75 12.09
CA LYS A 192 7.84 -15.02 12.11
C LYS A 192 8.49 -15.20 13.49
N LYS A 193 7.94 -16.09 14.32
CA LYS A 193 8.48 -16.57 15.61
C LYS A 193 9.98 -16.97 15.62
N ALA A 194 10.64 -16.98 14.46
CA ALA A 194 12.07 -17.28 14.30
C ALA A 194 12.97 -16.03 14.25
N TYR A 195 12.42 -14.83 14.06
CA TYR A 195 13.19 -13.59 13.98
C TYR A 195 12.51 -12.50 14.82
N THR A 196 12.99 -12.31 16.04
CA THR A 196 12.55 -11.31 17.02
C THR A 196 12.76 -9.84 16.60
N THR A 197 12.96 -9.56 15.31
CA THR A 197 13.36 -8.24 14.78
C THR A 197 12.80 -7.92 13.39
N ALA A 198 11.92 -8.75 12.81
CA ALA A 198 11.44 -8.51 11.46
C ALA A 198 10.49 -7.30 11.43
N THR A 199 10.87 -6.27 10.68
CA THR A 199 10.20 -4.96 10.61
C THR A 199 9.75 -4.61 9.20
N ASP A 200 9.58 -5.63 8.36
CA ASP A 200 9.63 -5.48 6.92
C ASP A 200 8.23 -5.59 6.34
N PHE A 201 7.93 -4.67 5.43
CA PHE A 201 6.77 -4.72 4.56
C PHE A 201 7.16 -5.22 3.18
N VAL A 202 6.22 -5.96 2.60
CA VAL A 202 6.32 -6.47 1.25
C VAL A 202 5.15 -5.96 0.42
N LEU A 203 5.43 -5.33 -0.72
CA LEU A 203 4.43 -5.00 -1.72
C LEU A 203 4.12 -6.24 -2.55
N ARG A 204 3.00 -6.89 -2.22
CA ARG A 204 2.54 -8.04 -2.99
C ARG A 204 1.84 -7.57 -4.27
N PRO A 205 2.22 -8.08 -5.45
CA PRO A 205 1.51 -7.76 -6.68
C PRO A 205 0.03 -8.19 -6.60
N ALA A 206 -0.88 -7.40 -7.18
CA ALA A 206 -2.32 -7.66 -7.11
C ALA A 206 -2.70 -9.01 -7.73
N TRP A 207 -2.05 -9.39 -8.84
CA TRP A 207 -2.23 -10.70 -9.48
C TRP A 207 -1.78 -11.88 -8.59
N ALA A 208 -0.97 -11.63 -7.57
CA ALA A 208 -0.43 -12.65 -6.67
C ALA A 208 -1.22 -12.81 -5.36
N VAL A 209 -2.27 -12.03 -5.11
CA VAL A 209 -2.98 -11.96 -3.81
C VAL A 209 -3.38 -13.33 -3.26
N ARG A 210 -3.76 -14.28 -4.14
CA ARG A 210 -4.19 -15.64 -3.77
C ARG A 210 -3.19 -16.74 -4.12
N MET A 211 -2.03 -16.38 -4.69
CA MET A 211 -1.00 -17.36 -5.05
C MET A 211 -0.25 -17.84 -3.81
N LYS A 212 0.44 -18.98 -3.88
CA LYS A 212 1.45 -19.30 -2.86
C LYS A 212 2.69 -18.45 -3.09
N GLU A 213 3.50 -18.24 -2.06
CA GLU A 213 4.74 -17.46 -2.17
C GLU A 213 5.68 -18.03 -3.25
N VAL A 214 5.83 -19.35 -3.30
CA VAL A 214 6.62 -20.05 -4.32
C VAL A 214 6.13 -19.74 -5.74
N ASP A 215 4.81 -19.82 -5.98
CA ASP A 215 4.25 -19.58 -7.31
C ASP A 215 4.36 -18.11 -7.72
N MET A 216 4.17 -17.20 -6.76
CA MET A 216 4.38 -15.77 -6.96
C MET A 216 5.85 -15.46 -7.33
N VAL A 217 6.82 -16.04 -6.63
CA VAL A 217 8.24 -15.84 -6.91
C VAL A 217 8.60 -16.38 -8.30
N LYS A 218 8.06 -17.54 -8.70
CA LYS A 218 8.25 -18.09 -10.05
C LYS A 218 7.75 -17.12 -11.13
N GLU A 219 6.56 -16.56 -10.94
CA GLU A 219 6.00 -15.58 -11.87
C GLU A 219 6.79 -14.26 -11.89
N LEU A 220 7.27 -13.79 -10.74
CA LEU A 220 8.18 -12.63 -10.67
C LEU A 220 9.49 -12.88 -11.42
N CYS A 221 10.09 -14.08 -11.28
CA CYS A 221 11.26 -14.49 -12.06
C CYS A 221 10.99 -14.44 -13.57
N ARG A 222 9.85 -15.01 -14.01
CA ARG A 222 9.44 -15.03 -15.42
C ARG A 222 9.27 -13.63 -15.97
N ARG A 223 8.52 -12.77 -15.28
CA ARG A 223 8.29 -11.37 -15.66
C ARG A 223 9.59 -10.58 -15.76
N LYS A 224 10.50 -10.75 -14.79
CA LYS A 224 11.82 -10.11 -14.81
C LYS A 224 12.65 -10.56 -16.01
N LYS A 225 12.64 -11.86 -16.33
CA LYS A 225 13.35 -12.42 -17.50
C LYS A 225 12.79 -11.89 -18.83
N GLU A 226 11.47 -11.70 -18.91
CA GLU A 226 10.78 -11.20 -20.10
C GLU A 226 10.68 -9.67 -20.16
N ASN A 227 11.27 -8.97 -19.18
CA ASN A 227 11.18 -7.51 -19.04
C ASN A 227 9.73 -6.99 -19.00
N ILE A 228 8.84 -7.75 -18.37
CA ILE A 228 7.46 -7.37 -18.09
C ILE A 228 7.40 -6.66 -16.74
N ASN A 229 6.61 -5.59 -16.65
CA ASN A 229 6.36 -4.90 -15.38
C ASN A 229 5.87 -5.89 -14.30
N LEU A 230 6.53 -5.89 -13.15
CA LEU A 230 6.30 -6.86 -12.07
C LEU A 230 4.90 -6.75 -11.46
N LEU A 231 4.28 -5.56 -11.51
CA LEU A 231 2.98 -5.27 -10.91
C LEU A 231 1.83 -5.24 -11.92
N ALA A 232 2.11 -5.29 -13.22
CA ALA A 232 1.07 -5.24 -14.25
C ALA A 232 0.03 -6.36 -14.09
N ILE A 233 -1.25 -5.98 -14.07
CA ILE A 233 -2.36 -6.92 -14.20
C ILE A 233 -2.50 -7.19 -15.69
N LEU A 234 -2.16 -8.42 -16.11
CA LEU A 234 -2.33 -8.89 -17.48
C LEU A 234 -3.80 -9.21 -17.75
#